data_AF-A0A4U5QL92-F1
#
_entry.id   AF-A0A4U5QL92-F1
#
_cell.length_a   1.000
_cell.length_b   1.000
_cell.length_c   1.000
_cell.angle_alpha   90.00
_cell.angle_beta   90.00
_cell.angle_gamma   90.00
#
_symmetry.space_group_name_H-M   'P 1'
#
loop_
_entity.id
_entity.type
_entity.pdbx_description
1 polymer ?
#
loop_
_entity_poly.entity_id
_entity_poly.type
_entity_poly.pdbx_seq_one_letter_code
_entity_poly.pdbx_strand_id
1 'polypeptide(L)'
;MATPATPPKPTTPNPTTKKRKPRKPKLTTATAQHVISILNTASSAAYSFLSRNDLYLLPSQSLQLESLLSSLPPPSSQFPLQPSLFHRFVSSATLDFDQRWVQFFRLSRPNFYRLLSLLSPSLVFSLPSTIHPETALASALFRLAHGAFCKAVNDKLGDLFEFRRDLERIVVGFGWISLPNCCGALGFGRFGVDGEVFGRNGSILVQALVDSEGRFLDISAGWPSSMEPVAIFRQTRLYLGVEDSRESELLKGPTYMLSDGCSIPQYVMGDSCFPLLPWLLTPYSEQDSFGSAEREFNVAHSRAMKLVSTAFGRVRRGGNFWQGGGKRIVWSFLPFVIVMGCVLHNFLD
;
A
#
# COMPACT_ATOMS: atom_id res chain seq x y z
N MET A 1 -48.47 -40.62 -77.33
CA MET A 1 -47.81 -41.92 -77.05
C MET A 1 -46.31 -41.69 -77.04
N ALA A 2 -45.60 -42.39 -76.16
CA ALA A 2 -44.17 -42.32 -75.83
C ALA A 2 -43.76 -41.25 -74.78
N THR A 3 -43.45 -41.81 -73.61
CA THR A 3 -42.91 -41.33 -72.33
C THR A 3 -41.79 -40.28 -72.40
N PRO A 4 -41.79 -39.25 -71.52
CA PRO A 4 -40.63 -38.39 -71.29
C PRO A 4 -39.65 -39.03 -70.28
N ALA A 5 -38.38 -39.03 -70.67
CA ALA A 5 -37.25 -39.58 -69.94
C ALA A 5 -36.88 -38.75 -68.69
N THR A 6 -36.50 -39.47 -67.64
CA THR A 6 -36.03 -39.00 -66.34
C THR A 6 -34.66 -38.31 -66.45
N PRO A 7 -34.44 -37.15 -65.80
CA PRO A 7 -33.14 -36.48 -65.81
C PRO A 7 -32.10 -37.19 -64.91
N PRO A 8 -30.80 -37.03 -65.21
CA PRO A 8 -29.72 -37.82 -64.60
C PRO A 8 -29.42 -37.43 -63.15
N LYS A 9 -28.99 -38.45 -62.40
CA LYS A 9 -28.63 -38.43 -60.98
C LYS A 9 -27.39 -37.54 -60.73
N PRO A 10 -27.38 -36.70 -59.68
CA PRO A 10 -26.24 -35.86 -59.36
C PRO A 10 -25.02 -36.68 -58.90
N THR A 11 -23.88 -36.38 -59.53
CA THR A 11 -22.52 -36.86 -59.20
C THR A 11 -22.15 -36.52 -57.76
N THR A 12 -21.72 -37.53 -57.01
CA THR A 12 -21.15 -37.42 -55.67
C THR A 12 -19.84 -36.59 -55.68
N PRO A 13 -19.67 -35.65 -54.74
CA PRO A 13 -18.42 -34.88 -54.61
C PRO A 13 -17.29 -35.72 -54.00
N ASN A 14 -16.08 -35.51 -54.54
CA ASN A 14 -14.81 -36.04 -54.08
C ASN A 14 -14.56 -35.84 -52.56
N PRO A 15 -13.77 -36.73 -51.91
CA PRO A 15 -13.47 -36.60 -50.50
C PRO A 15 -12.65 -35.33 -50.23
N THR A 16 -13.14 -34.54 -49.29
CA THR A 16 -12.56 -33.31 -48.75
C THR A 16 -11.07 -33.47 -48.40
N THR A 17 -10.23 -32.62 -48.98
CA THR A 17 -8.86 -32.36 -48.52
C THR A 17 -8.89 -31.78 -47.11
N LYS A 18 -8.39 -32.53 -46.12
CA LYS A 18 -8.16 -32.02 -44.76
C LYS A 18 -7.16 -30.85 -44.81
N LYS A 19 -7.64 -29.61 -44.65
CA LYS A 19 -6.79 -28.44 -44.36
C LYS A 19 -6.00 -28.71 -43.07
N ARG A 20 -4.68 -28.91 -43.19
CA ARG A 20 -3.76 -28.96 -42.04
C ARG A 20 -3.75 -27.59 -41.37
N LYS A 21 -4.05 -27.54 -40.05
CA LYS A 21 -3.82 -26.35 -39.21
C LYS A 21 -2.35 -25.92 -39.31
N PRO A 22 -2.04 -24.62 -39.34
CA PRO A 22 -0.65 -24.15 -39.38
C PRO A 22 0.07 -24.57 -38.08
N ARG A 23 1.18 -25.29 -38.22
CA ARG A 23 2.07 -25.64 -37.10
C ARG A 23 2.79 -24.37 -36.65
N LYS A 24 2.63 -23.98 -35.38
CA LYS A 24 3.46 -22.95 -34.74
C LYS A 24 4.95 -23.34 -34.89
N PRO A 25 5.85 -22.40 -35.23
CA PRO A 25 7.27 -22.69 -35.36
C PRO A 25 7.82 -23.20 -34.02
N LYS A 26 8.47 -24.37 -34.04
CA LYS A 26 9.17 -24.90 -32.88
C LYS A 26 10.52 -24.19 -32.77
N LEU A 27 10.72 -23.43 -31.70
CA LEU A 27 11.99 -22.79 -31.38
C LEU A 27 13.08 -23.86 -31.26
N THR A 28 14.12 -23.78 -32.08
CA THR A 28 15.25 -24.71 -32.05
C THR A 28 16.17 -24.44 -30.84
N THR A 29 16.74 -25.50 -30.26
CA THR A 29 17.59 -25.40 -29.05
C THR A 29 18.78 -24.45 -29.21
N ALA A 30 19.36 -24.38 -30.41
CA ALA A 30 20.47 -23.47 -30.74
C ALA A 30 20.05 -21.99 -30.72
N THR A 31 18.88 -21.65 -31.25
CA THR A 31 18.31 -20.29 -31.16
C THR A 31 17.98 -19.89 -29.72
N ALA A 32 17.50 -20.81 -28.89
CA ALA A 32 17.23 -20.54 -27.47
C ALA A 32 18.54 -20.24 -26.70
N GLN A 33 19.60 -21.01 -26.94
CA GLN A 33 20.91 -20.79 -26.32
C GLN A 33 21.54 -19.46 -26.74
N HIS A 34 21.41 -19.07 -28.01
CA HIS A 34 21.91 -17.79 -28.49
C HIS A 34 21.19 -16.60 -27.84
N VAL A 35 19.86 -16.67 -27.71
CA VAL A 35 19.06 -15.63 -27.03
C VAL A 35 19.42 -15.52 -25.54
N ILE A 36 19.62 -16.65 -24.86
CA ILE A 36 20.05 -16.67 -23.45
C ILE A 36 21.42 -16.01 -23.29
N SER A 37 22.36 -16.27 -24.20
CA SER A 37 23.69 -15.65 -24.19
C SER A 37 23.61 -14.12 -24.31
N ILE A 38 22.84 -13.62 -25.28
CA ILE A 38 22.63 -12.18 -25.48
C ILE A 38 21.98 -11.53 -24.25
N LEU A 39 20.96 -12.17 -23.68
CA LEU A 39 20.30 -11.67 -22.47
C LEU A 39 21.28 -11.60 -21.29
N ASN A 40 22.12 -12.61 -21.09
CA ASN A 40 23.13 -12.59 -20.03
C ASN A 40 24.16 -11.48 -20.23
N THR A 41 24.64 -11.26 -21.46
CA THR A 41 25.57 -10.15 -21.76
C THR A 41 24.92 -8.79 -21.52
N ALA A 42 23.67 -8.60 -21.96
CA ALA A 42 22.93 -7.36 -21.78
C ALA A 42 22.64 -7.08 -20.29
N SER A 43 22.16 -8.08 -19.54
CA SER A 43 21.97 -7.99 -18.09
C SER A 43 23.27 -7.61 -17.38
N SER A 44 24.36 -8.30 -17.69
CA SER A 44 25.67 -8.05 -17.06
C SER A 44 26.18 -6.64 -17.32
N ALA A 45 26.05 -6.15 -18.55
CA ALA A 45 26.42 -4.78 -18.91
C ALA A 45 25.55 -3.73 -18.18
N ALA A 46 24.24 -3.97 -18.06
CA ALA A 46 23.33 -3.08 -17.37
C ALA A 46 23.56 -3.04 -15.84
N TYR A 47 23.82 -4.19 -15.20
CA TYR A 47 24.25 -4.24 -13.79
C TYR A 47 25.59 -3.52 -13.57
N SER A 48 26.54 -3.68 -14.49
CA SER A 48 27.83 -2.97 -14.43
C SER A 48 27.68 -1.46 -14.61
N PHE A 49 26.80 -1.03 -15.51
CA PHE A 49 26.52 0.40 -15.71
C PHE A 49 25.87 1.04 -14.48
N LEU A 50 24.83 0.41 -13.92
CA LEU A 50 24.17 0.88 -12.70
C LEU A 50 25.14 0.98 -11.53
N SER A 51 25.89 -0.09 -11.26
CA SER A 51 26.83 -0.10 -10.13
C SER A 51 27.91 0.99 -10.23
N ARG A 52 28.25 1.48 -11.43
CA ARG A 52 29.23 2.55 -11.63
C ARG A 52 28.63 3.96 -11.65
N ASN A 53 27.34 4.11 -11.97
CA ASN A 53 26.71 5.40 -12.27
C ASN A 53 25.51 5.74 -11.38
N ASP A 54 25.08 4.85 -10.49
CA ASP A 54 23.93 5.03 -9.58
C ASP A 54 23.97 6.32 -8.74
N LEU A 55 25.15 6.83 -8.40
CA LEU A 55 25.33 8.10 -7.67
C LEU A 55 25.23 9.35 -8.55
N TYR A 56 25.34 9.21 -9.87
CA TYR A 56 25.29 10.32 -10.85
C TYR A 56 24.00 10.32 -11.68
N LEU A 57 23.28 9.21 -11.68
CA LEU A 57 21.97 9.08 -12.28
C LEU A 57 20.92 9.75 -11.40
N LEU A 58 19.89 10.32 -12.03
CA LEU A 58 18.70 10.73 -11.29
C LEU A 58 18.08 9.47 -10.65
N PRO A 59 17.60 9.55 -9.40
CA PRO A 59 17.06 8.36 -8.73
C PRO A 59 15.92 7.67 -9.49
N SER A 60 15.10 8.41 -10.25
CA SER A 60 14.10 7.83 -11.15
C SER A 60 14.70 6.98 -12.27
N GLN A 61 15.88 7.36 -12.79
CA GLN A 61 16.61 6.61 -13.82
C GLN A 61 17.23 5.35 -13.21
N SER A 62 17.85 5.46 -12.03
CA SER A 62 18.41 4.31 -11.31
C SER A 62 17.35 3.26 -11.00
N LEU A 63 16.17 3.70 -10.55
CA LEU A 63 15.06 2.83 -10.18
C LEU A 63 14.36 2.17 -11.37
N GLN A 64 14.20 2.89 -12.49
CA GLN A 64 13.72 2.30 -13.73
C GLN A 64 14.67 1.19 -14.23
N LEU A 65 15.97 1.43 -14.14
CA LEU A 65 16.98 0.48 -14.60
C LEU A 65 17.07 -0.73 -13.66
N GLU A 66 16.94 -0.55 -12.34
CA GLU A 66 16.79 -1.64 -11.36
C GLU A 66 15.53 -2.48 -11.64
N SER A 67 14.38 -1.84 -11.91
CA SER A 67 13.13 -2.54 -12.21
C SER A 67 13.25 -3.38 -13.48
N LEU A 68 13.87 -2.84 -14.53
CA LEU A 68 14.09 -3.57 -15.79
C LEU A 68 15.02 -4.76 -15.57
N LEU A 69 16.08 -4.59 -14.77
CA LEU A 69 17.01 -5.66 -14.44
C LEU A 69 16.40 -6.77 -13.59
N SER A 70 15.50 -6.44 -12.66
CA SER A 70 14.82 -7.43 -11.82
C SER A 70 13.90 -8.38 -12.60
N SER A 71 13.51 -7.99 -13.82
CA SER A 71 12.73 -8.82 -14.74
C SER A 71 13.58 -9.83 -15.54
N LEU A 72 14.92 -9.74 -15.43
CA LEU A 72 15.87 -10.60 -16.12
C LEU A 72 16.43 -11.65 -15.14
N PRO A 73 16.77 -12.87 -15.63
CA PRO A 73 17.43 -13.87 -14.79
C PRO A 73 18.76 -13.32 -14.25
N PRO A 74 19.12 -13.60 -12.98
CA PRO A 74 20.33 -13.09 -12.38
C PRO A 74 21.56 -13.58 -13.15
N PRO A 75 22.56 -12.71 -13.41
CA PRO A 75 23.75 -13.09 -14.16
C PRO A 75 24.54 -14.18 -13.43
N SER A 76 25.05 -15.15 -14.19
CA SER A 76 25.77 -16.32 -13.66
C SER A 76 27.14 -15.98 -13.06
N SER A 77 27.68 -14.79 -13.33
CA SER A 77 28.94 -14.29 -12.80
C SER A 77 28.71 -13.49 -11.52
N GLN A 78 29.21 -13.99 -10.39
CA GLN A 78 29.30 -13.21 -9.15
C GLN A 78 30.16 -11.97 -9.40
N PHE A 79 29.53 -10.80 -9.34
CA PHE A 79 30.25 -9.53 -9.35
C PHE A 79 31.01 -9.36 -8.02
N PRO A 80 32.17 -8.66 -8.01
CA PRO A 80 32.84 -8.35 -6.76
C PRO A 80 31.87 -7.63 -5.80
N LEU A 81 31.90 -8.02 -4.51
CA LEU A 81 31.10 -7.42 -3.44
C LEU A 81 31.43 -5.92 -3.33
N GLN A 82 30.67 -5.10 -4.05
CA GLN A 82 30.71 -3.65 -3.93
C GLN A 82 29.99 -3.26 -2.62
N PRO A 83 30.45 -2.21 -1.91
CA PRO A 83 29.71 -1.63 -0.80
C PRO A 83 28.31 -1.19 -1.26
N SER A 84 27.33 -1.23 -0.38
CA SER A 84 25.96 -0.82 -0.71
C SER A 84 25.92 0.61 -1.27
N LEU A 85 24.99 0.90 -2.18
CA LEU A 85 24.78 2.25 -2.76
C LEU A 85 24.75 3.30 -1.65
N PHE A 86 24.07 3.00 -0.55
CA PHE A 86 24.00 3.87 0.61
C PHE A 86 25.36 4.09 1.27
N HIS A 87 26.15 3.04 1.51
CA HIS A 87 27.48 3.19 2.08
C HIS A 87 28.36 4.07 1.20
N ARG A 88 28.32 3.88 -0.13
CA ARG A 88 29.07 4.71 -1.09
C ARG A 88 28.58 6.16 -1.10
N PHE A 89 27.27 6.38 -0.99
CA PHE A 89 26.67 7.71 -0.87
C PHE A 89 27.16 8.43 0.40
N VAL A 90 27.04 7.81 1.57
CA VAL A 90 27.41 8.41 2.87
C VAL A 90 28.91 8.69 2.95
N SER A 91 29.75 7.77 2.45
CA SER A 91 31.19 7.99 2.36
C SER A 91 31.56 9.18 1.46
N SER A 92 30.70 9.53 0.48
CA SER A 92 30.93 10.67 -0.42
C SER A 92 30.28 11.98 0.04
N ALA A 93 29.26 11.93 0.91
CA ALA A 93 28.43 13.06 1.31
C ALA A 93 28.69 13.45 2.78
N THR A 94 29.95 13.78 3.09
CA THR A 94 30.48 13.97 4.45
C THR A 94 30.14 15.31 5.09
N LEU A 95 29.71 16.31 4.31
CA LEU A 95 29.33 17.64 4.82
C LEU A 95 27.86 17.65 5.28
N ASP A 96 27.58 18.33 6.40
CA ASP A 96 26.24 18.43 6.97
C ASP A 96 25.22 19.17 6.07
N PHE A 97 25.72 20.03 5.17
CA PHE A 97 24.93 20.82 4.22
C PHE A 97 25.00 20.30 2.78
N ASP A 98 25.34 19.02 2.58
CA ASP A 98 25.38 18.44 1.24
C ASP A 98 23.96 18.31 0.66
N GLN A 99 23.68 19.09 -0.40
CA GLN A 99 22.38 19.15 -1.06
C GLN A 99 21.91 17.80 -1.61
N ARG A 100 22.83 16.85 -1.83
CA ARG A 100 22.49 15.50 -2.27
C ARG A 100 21.65 14.74 -1.25
N TRP A 101 21.75 15.04 0.05
CA TRP A 101 20.86 14.44 1.07
C TRP A 101 19.38 14.82 0.83
N VAL A 102 19.13 16.09 0.57
CA VAL A 102 17.78 16.59 0.25
C VAL A 102 17.32 16.05 -1.10
N GLN A 103 18.23 15.84 -2.05
CA GLN A 103 17.88 15.25 -3.33
C GLN A 103 17.56 13.75 -3.23
N PHE A 104 18.34 12.96 -2.47
CA PHE A 104 18.24 11.49 -2.38
C PHE A 104 17.23 11.00 -1.35
N PHE A 105 17.01 11.74 -0.27
CA PHE A 105 16.16 11.30 0.85
C PHE A 105 15.05 12.29 1.19
N ARG A 106 14.99 13.45 0.51
CA ARG A 106 14.08 14.57 0.84
C ARG A 106 14.21 15.06 2.28
N LEU A 107 15.36 14.80 2.89
CA LEU A 107 15.64 15.04 4.30
C LEU A 107 17.08 15.55 4.43
N SER A 108 17.35 16.40 5.41
CA SER A 108 18.72 16.81 5.73
C SER A 108 19.48 15.70 6.48
N ARG A 109 20.82 15.69 6.37
CA ARG A 109 21.69 14.75 7.08
C ARG A 109 21.44 14.73 8.61
N PRO A 110 21.29 15.87 9.31
CA PRO A 110 20.98 15.86 10.74
C PRO A 110 19.64 15.21 11.07
N ASN A 111 18.60 15.48 10.26
CA ASN A 111 17.29 14.87 10.45
C ASN A 111 17.31 13.37 10.17
N PHE A 112 18.15 12.91 9.24
CA PHE A 112 18.33 11.48 8.95
C PHE A 112 18.86 10.74 10.18
N TYR A 113 19.93 11.25 10.79
CA TYR A 113 20.50 10.63 11.98
C TYR A 113 19.59 10.77 13.21
N ARG A 114 18.81 11.84 13.31
CA ARG A 114 17.77 11.96 14.35
C ARG A 114 16.70 10.89 14.20
N LEU A 115 16.18 10.69 12.98
CA LEU A 115 15.20 9.63 12.69
C LEU A 115 15.79 8.24 12.92
N LEU A 116 17.05 8.02 12.51
CA LEU A 116 17.76 6.77 12.77
C LEU A 116 17.86 6.48 14.25
N SER A 117 18.19 7.48 15.08
CA SER A 117 18.33 7.30 16.52
C SER A 117 17.02 6.86 17.19
N LEU A 118 15.88 7.37 16.70
CA LEU A 118 14.55 7.00 17.17
C LEU A 118 14.13 5.60 16.72
N LEU A 119 14.48 5.21 15.49
CA LEU A 119 14.04 3.94 14.90
C LEU A 119 15.01 2.77 15.14
N SER A 120 16.28 3.04 15.48
CA SER A 120 17.32 2.03 15.67
C SER A 120 16.91 0.91 16.64
N PRO A 121 16.30 1.19 17.82
CA PRO A 121 15.90 0.15 18.77
C PRO A 121 14.91 -0.86 18.15
N SER A 122 13.99 -0.39 17.32
CA SER A 122 12.98 -1.23 16.65
C SER A 122 13.54 -1.94 15.41
N LEU A 123 14.46 -1.29 14.69
CA LEU A 123 15.08 -1.83 13.47
C LEU A 123 16.03 -2.97 13.77
N VAL A 124 16.82 -2.89 14.85
CA VAL A 124 17.77 -3.94 15.26
C VAL A 124 17.05 -5.25 15.58
N PHE A 125 15.85 -5.18 16.15
CA PHE A 125 15.06 -6.37 16.48
C PHE A 125 14.38 -7.00 15.26
N SER A 126 14.11 -6.20 14.22
CA SER A 126 13.30 -6.60 13.06
C SER A 126 14.12 -7.01 11.83
N LEU A 127 15.40 -6.62 11.78
CA LEU A 127 16.29 -6.86 10.64
C LEU A 127 17.19 -8.09 10.86
N PRO A 128 17.50 -8.86 9.80
CA PRO A 128 18.57 -9.85 9.84
C PRO A 128 19.89 -9.20 10.28
N SER A 129 20.71 -9.92 11.04
CA SER A 129 22.02 -9.47 11.55
C SER A 129 23.01 -9.04 10.45
N THR A 130 22.73 -9.39 9.19
CA THR A 130 23.49 -9.02 8.00
C THR A 130 23.16 -7.62 7.46
N ILE A 131 22.09 -6.96 7.92
CA ILE A 131 21.64 -5.66 7.41
C ILE A 131 21.80 -4.59 8.49
N HIS A 132 22.65 -3.59 8.24
CA HIS A 132 22.83 -2.47 9.16
C HIS A 132 21.57 -1.56 9.20
N PRO A 133 21.10 -1.12 10.37
CA PRO A 133 19.90 -0.29 10.51
C PRO A 133 19.94 0.99 9.67
N GLU A 134 21.12 1.59 9.56
CA GLU A 134 21.35 2.80 8.76
C GLU A 134 21.14 2.53 7.26
N THR A 135 21.65 1.40 6.76
CA THR A 135 21.47 0.98 5.36
C THR A 135 20.02 0.62 5.07
N ALA A 136 19.32 0.00 6.03
CA ALA A 136 17.90 -0.30 5.91
C ALA A 136 17.05 0.98 5.87
N LEU A 137 17.26 1.90 6.81
CA LEU A 137 16.55 3.17 6.87
C LEU A 137 16.81 4.01 5.62
N ALA A 138 18.04 4.06 5.16
CA ALA A 138 18.36 4.79 3.94
C ALA A 138 17.81 4.14 2.68
N SER A 139 17.89 2.82 2.56
CA SER A 139 17.30 2.13 1.41
C SER A 139 15.79 2.34 1.38
N ALA A 140 15.14 2.36 2.55
CA ALA A 140 13.76 2.78 2.69
C ALA A 140 13.62 4.24 2.24
N LEU A 141 14.21 5.21 2.92
CA LEU A 141 14.08 6.64 2.61
C LEU A 141 14.42 7.01 1.16
N PHE A 142 15.41 6.37 0.54
CA PHE A 142 15.78 6.58 -0.86
C PHE A 142 14.68 6.10 -1.81
N ARG A 143 14.25 4.85 -1.63
CA ARG A 143 13.17 4.28 -2.43
C ARG A 143 11.82 4.95 -2.13
N LEU A 144 11.63 5.52 -0.94
CA LEU A 144 10.50 6.35 -0.53
C LEU A 144 10.55 7.76 -1.19
N ALA A 145 11.72 8.40 -1.22
CA ALA A 145 11.94 9.70 -1.85
C ALA A 145 11.79 9.67 -3.38
N HIS A 146 11.96 8.50 -3.98
CA HIS A 146 12.07 8.32 -5.42
C HIS A 146 11.13 7.29 -6.03
N GLY A 147 10.25 6.70 -5.21
CA GLY A 147 9.09 5.98 -5.70
C GLY A 147 9.37 4.61 -6.30
N ALA A 148 10.36 3.87 -5.82
CA ALA A 148 10.52 2.46 -6.18
C ALA A 148 10.11 1.55 -5.04
N PHE A 149 8.81 1.32 -4.89
CA PHE A 149 8.34 0.29 -3.96
C PHE A 149 7.12 -0.49 -4.41
N CYS A 150 7.20 -1.78 -4.10
CA CYS A 150 6.18 -2.81 -4.25
C CYS A 150 5.15 -2.74 -3.10
N LYS A 151 3.91 -3.11 -3.42
CA LYS A 151 2.77 -3.28 -2.49
C LYS A 151 3.14 -3.92 -1.13
N ALA A 152 4.06 -4.89 -1.13
CA ALA A 152 4.54 -5.61 0.05
C ALA A 152 5.20 -4.74 1.14
N VAL A 153 5.71 -3.55 0.80
CA VAL A 153 6.32 -2.63 1.80
C VAL A 153 5.26 -1.78 2.49
N ASN A 154 4.15 -1.46 1.81
CA ASN A 154 2.98 -0.83 2.43
C ASN A 154 2.37 -1.75 3.49
N ASP A 155 2.34 -3.05 3.19
CA ASP A 155 1.92 -4.06 4.16
C ASP A 155 2.85 -4.03 5.39
N LYS A 156 4.18 -4.06 5.24
CA LYS A 156 5.11 -4.04 6.38
C LYS A 156 5.20 -2.72 7.17
N LEU A 157 4.96 -1.57 6.53
CA LEU A 157 4.89 -0.27 7.23
C LEU A 157 3.62 -0.13 8.07
N GLY A 158 2.57 -0.90 7.77
CA GLY A 158 1.41 -1.05 8.65
C GLY A 158 1.79 -1.56 10.04
N ASP A 159 2.85 -2.38 10.15
CA ASP A 159 3.33 -2.90 11.44
C ASP A 159 4.01 -1.81 12.31
N LEU A 160 4.24 -0.61 11.75
CA LEU A 160 4.77 0.55 12.47
C LEU A 160 3.70 1.24 13.33
N PHE A 161 2.42 0.97 13.07
CA PHE A 161 1.33 1.46 13.90
C PHE A 161 1.17 0.52 15.10
N GLU A 162 1.44 1.03 16.30
CA GLU A 162 1.46 0.26 17.55
C GLU A 162 0.06 -0.11 18.07
N PHE A 163 -0.87 -0.48 17.19
CA PHE A 163 -2.28 -0.73 17.51
C PHE A 163 -2.48 -1.64 18.74
N ARG A 164 -1.66 -2.70 18.87
CA ARG A 164 -1.76 -3.65 19.99
C ARG A 164 -1.19 -3.11 21.31
N ARG A 165 -0.15 -2.26 21.28
CA ARG A 165 0.55 -1.82 22.51
C ARG A 165 -0.25 -0.77 23.29
N ASP A 166 -1.03 0.04 22.59
CA ASP A 166 -1.77 1.18 23.16
C ASP A 166 -3.26 0.87 23.40
N LEU A 167 -3.70 -0.38 23.27
CA LEU A 167 -5.13 -0.72 23.23
C LEU A 167 -5.89 -0.34 24.51
N GLU A 168 -5.26 -0.45 25.68
CA GLU A 168 -5.82 0.02 26.97
C GLU A 168 -6.05 1.54 26.95
N ARG A 169 -5.06 2.31 26.48
CA ARG A 169 -5.13 3.76 26.35
C ARG A 169 -6.24 4.18 25.39
N ILE A 170 -6.34 3.47 24.27
CA ILE A 170 -7.36 3.72 23.24
C ILE A 170 -8.76 3.50 23.81
N VAL A 171 -9.00 2.35 24.44
CA VAL A 171 -10.29 2.01 25.06
C VAL A 171 -10.71 3.03 26.10
N VAL A 172 -9.79 3.44 26.98
CA VAL A 172 -10.05 4.50 27.96
C VAL A 172 -10.44 5.80 27.27
N GLY A 173 -9.68 6.21 26.25
CA GLY A 173 -9.94 7.42 25.47
C GLY A 173 -11.32 7.44 24.81
N PHE A 174 -11.76 6.32 24.23
CA PHE A 174 -13.11 6.23 23.67
C PHE A 174 -14.22 6.19 24.74
N GLY A 175 -13.92 5.66 25.93
CA GLY A 175 -14.83 5.72 27.08
C GLY A 175 -15.24 7.14 27.43
N TRP A 176 -14.32 8.11 27.33
CA TRP A 176 -14.60 9.54 27.57
C TRP A 176 -15.55 10.18 26.55
N ILE A 177 -15.73 9.57 25.37
CA ILE A 177 -16.68 10.03 24.35
C ILE A 177 -17.94 9.13 24.27
N SER A 178 -18.27 8.46 25.37
CA SER A 178 -19.45 7.60 25.51
C SER A 178 -19.43 6.35 24.62
N LEU A 179 -18.24 5.86 24.26
CA LEU A 179 -18.03 4.63 23.50
C LEU A 179 -17.16 3.65 24.30
N PRO A 180 -17.70 3.03 25.37
CA PRO A 180 -16.94 2.10 26.21
C PRO A 180 -16.45 0.91 25.38
N ASN A 181 -15.25 0.42 25.69
CA ASN A 181 -14.58 -0.70 25.00
C ASN A 181 -14.37 -0.56 23.48
N CYS A 182 -14.53 0.64 22.93
CA CYS A 182 -14.21 0.91 21.54
C CYS A 182 -12.70 1.03 21.33
N CYS A 183 -12.17 0.33 20.33
CA CYS A 183 -10.75 0.23 20.00
C CYS A 183 -10.34 1.13 18.82
N GLY A 184 -11.25 1.95 18.29
CA GLY A 184 -10.93 2.86 17.19
C GLY A 184 -12.13 3.24 16.34
N ALA A 185 -11.95 4.29 15.54
CA ALA A 185 -12.90 4.71 14.51
C ALA A 185 -12.33 4.41 13.12
N LEU A 186 -13.05 3.63 12.32
CA LEU A 186 -12.69 3.20 10.97
C LEU A 186 -13.49 3.98 9.94
N GLY A 187 -12.81 4.61 8.98
CA GLY A 187 -13.45 5.36 7.91
C GLY A 187 -12.56 5.58 6.70
N PHE A 188 -13.08 6.32 5.72
CA PHE A 188 -12.39 6.61 4.47
C PHE A 188 -12.02 8.09 4.32
N GLY A 189 -10.81 8.33 3.79
CA GLY A 189 -10.35 9.61 3.28
C GLY A 189 -10.25 9.58 1.76
N ARG A 190 -10.77 10.62 1.09
CA ARG A 190 -10.59 10.83 -0.35
C ARG A 190 -9.47 11.84 -0.63
N PHE A 191 -8.63 11.54 -1.60
CA PHE A 191 -7.54 12.39 -2.08
C PHE A 191 -7.65 12.54 -3.61
N GLY A 192 -7.86 13.76 -4.07
CA GLY A 192 -7.93 14.08 -5.50
C GLY A 192 -6.56 13.94 -6.15
N VAL A 193 -6.54 13.53 -7.41
CA VAL A 193 -5.30 13.48 -8.17
C VAL A 193 -5.59 13.87 -9.62
N ASP A 194 -4.65 14.58 -10.24
CA ASP A 194 -4.78 15.08 -11.60
C ASP A 194 -4.10 14.15 -12.60
N GLY A 195 -4.81 13.70 -13.65
CA GLY A 195 -4.19 12.86 -14.69
C GLY A 195 -5.12 12.35 -15.77
N GLU A 196 -4.55 12.06 -16.95
CA GLU A 196 -5.25 11.54 -18.14
C GLU A 196 -5.83 10.13 -17.96
N VAL A 197 -5.29 9.33 -17.03
CA VAL A 197 -5.66 7.91 -16.83
C VAL A 197 -6.95 7.74 -16.02
N PHE A 198 -7.23 8.63 -15.07
CA PHE A 198 -8.41 8.53 -14.19
C PHE A 198 -9.50 9.57 -14.52
N GLY A 199 -9.33 10.33 -15.60
CA GLY A 199 -10.21 11.42 -15.99
C GLY A 199 -10.06 12.68 -15.11
N ARG A 200 -10.81 13.74 -15.44
CA ARG A 200 -10.72 15.06 -14.78
C ARG A 200 -11.10 15.10 -13.29
N ASN A 201 -11.56 13.99 -12.71
CA ASN A 201 -12.02 13.87 -11.32
C ASN A 201 -11.51 12.58 -10.63
N GLY A 202 -10.39 12.02 -11.07
CA GLY A 202 -9.89 10.80 -10.44
C GLY A 202 -9.47 11.05 -8.99
N SER A 203 -9.76 10.09 -8.12
CA SER A 203 -9.36 10.16 -6.72
C SER A 203 -8.94 8.81 -6.20
N ILE A 204 -8.13 8.85 -5.14
CA ILE A 204 -7.72 7.67 -4.39
C ILE A 204 -8.46 7.68 -3.06
N LEU A 205 -8.95 6.51 -2.67
CA LEU A 205 -9.51 6.26 -1.36
C LEU A 205 -8.42 5.68 -0.44
N VAL A 206 -8.49 6.08 0.82
CA VAL A 206 -7.64 5.60 1.90
C VAL A 206 -8.54 5.21 3.06
N GLN A 207 -8.52 3.95 3.45
CA GLN A 207 -9.10 3.50 4.70
C GLN A 207 -8.13 3.82 5.83
N ALA A 208 -8.64 4.29 6.96
CA ALA A 208 -7.85 4.35 8.18
C ALA A 208 -8.67 4.05 9.43
N LEU A 209 -8.02 3.39 10.38
CA LEU A 209 -8.44 3.29 11.78
C LEU A 209 -7.74 4.39 12.57
N VAL A 210 -8.46 5.11 13.41
CA VAL A 210 -7.91 6.17 14.27
C VAL A 210 -8.31 6.01 15.74
N ASP A 211 -7.47 6.48 16.65
CA ASP A 211 -7.80 6.54 18.07
C ASP A 211 -8.62 7.79 18.44
N SER A 212 -8.95 7.91 19.73
CA SER A 212 -9.71 9.02 20.32
C SER A 212 -8.99 10.39 20.25
N GLU A 213 -7.66 10.39 20.05
CA GLU A 213 -6.84 11.58 19.85
C GLU A 213 -6.67 11.92 18.35
N GLY A 214 -7.19 11.06 17.47
CA GLY A 214 -7.05 11.19 16.02
C GLY A 214 -5.69 10.73 15.51
N ARG A 215 -4.95 9.91 16.26
CA ARG A 215 -3.75 9.22 15.78
C ARG A 215 -4.16 8.03 14.92
N PHE A 216 -3.45 7.79 13.82
CA PHE A 216 -3.69 6.66 12.94
C PHE A 216 -3.20 5.36 13.57
N LEU A 217 -4.02 4.32 13.54
CA LEU A 217 -3.78 3.00 14.12
C LEU A 217 -3.61 1.91 13.05
N ASP A 218 -4.27 2.07 11.90
CA ASP A 218 -4.11 1.23 10.72
C ASP A 218 -4.44 2.07 9.49
N ILE A 219 -3.76 1.82 8.37
CA ILE A 219 -3.96 2.56 7.12
C ILE A 219 -3.87 1.63 5.92
N SER A 220 -4.87 1.72 5.04
CA SER A 220 -4.85 1.08 3.74
C SER A 220 -5.13 2.11 2.64
N ALA A 221 -4.08 2.52 1.93
CA ALA A 221 -4.12 3.55 0.89
C ALA A 221 -3.97 2.99 -0.52
N GLY A 222 -4.42 3.74 -1.52
CA GLY A 222 -4.21 3.42 -2.93
C GLY A 222 -5.39 2.75 -3.63
N TRP A 223 -6.55 2.79 -3.01
CA TRP A 223 -7.75 2.23 -3.58
C TRP A 223 -8.34 3.15 -4.65
N PRO A 224 -8.67 2.63 -5.85
CA PRO A 224 -9.37 3.42 -6.86
C PRO A 224 -10.72 3.91 -6.31
N SER A 225 -11.08 5.16 -6.54
CA SER A 225 -12.39 5.67 -6.11
C SER A 225 -13.59 5.04 -6.80
N SER A 226 -13.36 4.27 -7.87
CA SER A 226 -14.37 3.46 -8.55
C SER A 226 -14.65 2.13 -7.86
N MET A 227 -13.81 1.74 -6.89
CA MET A 227 -14.02 0.51 -6.12
C MET A 227 -14.94 0.78 -4.94
N GLU A 228 -15.91 -0.10 -4.73
CA GLU A 228 -16.85 -0.01 -3.62
C GLU A 228 -16.14 -0.11 -2.25
N PRO A 229 -16.50 0.74 -1.26
CA PRO A 229 -15.91 0.73 0.08
C PRO A 229 -15.87 -0.64 0.75
N VAL A 230 -16.94 -1.43 0.63
CA VAL A 230 -17.01 -2.79 1.19
C VAL A 230 -16.03 -3.76 0.51
N ALA A 231 -15.79 -3.60 -0.79
CA ALA A 231 -14.84 -4.43 -1.53
C ALA A 231 -13.39 -4.09 -1.16
N ILE A 232 -13.12 -2.80 -0.90
CA ILE A 232 -11.85 -2.34 -0.34
C ILE A 232 -11.64 -2.94 1.05
N PHE A 233 -12.62 -2.75 1.95
CA PHE A 233 -12.59 -3.18 3.34
C PHE A 233 -12.16 -4.65 3.49
N ARG A 234 -12.81 -5.55 2.74
CA ARG A 234 -12.53 -7.01 2.77
C ARG A 234 -11.14 -7.41 2.31
N GLN A 235 -10.42 -6.52 1.63
CA GLN A 235 -9.06 -6.73 1.16
C GLN A 235 -8.01 -6.08 2.08
N THR A 236 -8.43 -5.35 3.11
CA THR A 236 -7.51 -4.67 4.03
C THR A 236 -6.92 -5.63 5.05
N ARG A 237 -5.70 -5.34 5.51
CA ARG A 237 -5.02 -6.13 6.55
C ARG A 237 -5.82 -6.18 7.85
N LEU A 238 -6.44 -5.07 8.25
CA LEU A 238 -7.30 -5.01 9.42
C LEU A 238 -8.42 -6.06 9.36
N TYR A 239 -9.17 -6.10 8.26
CA TYR A 239 -10.26 -7.08 8.10
C TYR A 239 -9.71 -8.51 8.12
N LEU A 240 -8.67 -8.78 7.32
CA LEU A 240 -8.09 -10.12 7.22
C LEU A 240 -7.50 -10.59 8.56
N GLY A 241 -6.85 -9.71 9.32
CA GLY A 241 -6.24 -10.04 10.60
C GLY A 241 -7.27 -10.30 11.71
N VAL A 242 -8.40 -9.58 11.71
CA VAL A 242 -9.47 -9.82 12.69
C VAL A 242 -10.26 -11.11 12.35
N GLU A 243 -10.54 -11.34 11.07
CA GLU A 243 -11.31 -12.50 10.59
C GLU A 243 -10.47 -13.79 10.52
N ASP A 244 -9.15 -13.71 10.37
CA ASP A 244 -8.30 -14.90 10.41
C ASP A 244 -8.24 -15.46 11.83
N SER A 245 -8.74 -16.69 11.98
CA SER A 245 -8.68 -17.52 13.18
C SER A 245 -7.31 -17.57 13.88
N ARG A 246 -6.19 -17.34 13.17
CA ARG A 246 -4.83 -17.34 13.70
C ARG A 246 -4.35 -15.99 14.26
N GLU A 247 -4.87 -14.87 13.74
CA GLU A 247 -4.56 -13.49 14.19
C GLU A 247 -5.72 -12.84 14.98
N SER A 248 -6.81 -13.59 15.16
CA SER A 248 -8.08 -13.27 15.82
C SER A 248 -7.97 -12.70 17.26
N GLU A 249 -6.77 -12.50 17.81
CA GLU A 249 -6.54 -11.86 19.11
C GLU A 249 -6.71 -10.33 19.12
N LEU A 250 -6.71 -9.67 17.95
CA LEU A 250 -6.69 -8.20 17.85
C LEU A 250 -7.81 -7.48 18.64
N LEU A 251 -8.99 -8.11 18.77
CA LEU A 251 -10.17 -7.56 19.47
C LEU A 251 -10.73 -8.56 20.51
N LYS A 252 -9.86 -9.40 21.10
CA LYS A 252 -10.23 -10.38 22.14
C LYS A 252 -9.81 -9.97 23.55
N GLY A 253 -9.66 -8.67 23.80
CA GLY A 253 -9.36 -8.15 25.13
C GLY A 253 -10.54 -8.28 26.11
N PRO A 254 -10.37 -7.74 27.34
CA PRO A 254 -11.40 -7.83 28.37
C PRO A 254 -12.71 -7.16 27.94
N THR A 255 -13.82 -7.69 28.43
CA THR A 255 -15.14 -7.09 28.23
C THR A 255 -15.35 -5.96 29.23
N TYR A 256 -16.05 -4.91 28.80
CA TYR A 256 -16.50 -3.85 29.69
C TYR A 256 -17.87 -4.22 30.28
N MET A 257 -18.00 -4.10 31.60
CA MET A 257 -19.23 -4.45 32.30
C MET A 257 -20.06 -3.22 32.60
N LEU A 258 -21.28 -3.19 32.07
CA LEU A 258 -22.27 -2.17 32.37
C LEU A 258 -22.90 -2.43 33.74
N SER A 259 -23.48 -1.37 34.32
CA SER A 259 -24.14 -1.43 35.63
C SER A 259 -25.38 -2.32 35.67
N ASP A 260 -25.98 -2.60 34.51
CA ASP A 260 -27.12 -3.51 34.34
C ASP A 260 -26.71 -4.98 34.15
N GLY A 261 -25.40 -5.27 34.17
CA GLY A 261 -24.86 -6.62 33.99
C GLY A 261 -24.60 -7.01 32.53
N CYS A 262 -24.87 -6.14 31.55
CA CYS A 262 -24.54 -6.39 30.16
C CYS A 262 -23.04 -6.21 29.89
N SER A 263 -22.46 -7.10 29.06
CA SER A 263 -21.06 -7.04 28.67
C SER A 263 -20.89 -6.49 27.26
N ILE A 264 -19.94 -5.58 27.11
CA ILE A 264 -19.54 -5.00 25.83
C ILE A 264 -18.16 -5.58 25.46
N PRO A 265 -18.04 -6.42 24.42
CA PRO A 265 -16.75 -6.86 23.92
C PRO A 265 -16.00 -5.71 23.25
N GLN A 266 -14.73 -5.91 22.94
CA GLN A 266 -13.99 -4.93 22.16
C GLN A 266 -14.54 -4.84 20.75
N TYR A 267 -14.69 -3.62 20.25
CA TYR A 267 -15.22 -3.36 18.91
C TYR A 267 -14.58 -2.12 18.29
N VAL A 268 -14.81 -1.94 17.00
CA VAL A 268 -14.43 -0.78 16.22
C VAL A 268 -15.69 -0.07 15.75
N MET A 269 -15.67 1.26 15.75
CA MET A 269 -16.73 2.08 15.17
C MET A 269 -16.47 2.30 13.68
N GLY A 270 -17.33 1.80 12.80
CA GLY A 270 -17.21 1.93 11.36
C GLY A 270 -18.15 2.99 10.77
N ASP A 271 -17.69 3.67 9.72
CA ASP A 271 -18.53 4.45 8.82
C ASP A 271 -19.75 3.65 8.30
N SER A 272 -20.83 4.36 7.97
CA SER A 272 -22.06 3.85 7.35
C SER A 272 -21.86 3.02 6.08
N CYS A 273 -20.72 3.15 5.39
CA CYS A 273 -20.42 2.38 4.17
C CYS A 273 -19.91 0.95 4.46
N PHE A 274 -19.61 0.61 5.71
CA PHE A 274 -19.16 -0.72 6.10
C PHE A 274 -20.34 -1.63 6.46
N PRO A 275 -20.17 -2.96 6.38
CA PRO A 275 -21.14 -3.90 6.94
C PRO A 275 -21.10 -3.89 8.48
N LEU A 276 -22.24 -4.15 9.11
CA LEU A 276 -22.31 -4.48 10.54
C LEU A 276 -21.69 -5.87 10.77
N LEU A 277 -20.71 -5.96 11.66
CA LEU A 277 -20.04 -7.21 12.07
C LEU A 277 -19.97 -7.31 13.60
N PRO A 278 -19.72 -8.51 14.18
CA PRO A 278 -19.62 -8.67 15.63
C PRO A 278 -18.58 -7.76 16.31
N TRP A 279 -17.57 -7.31 15.56
CA TRP A 279 -16.50 -6.43 16.02
C TRP A 279 -16.52 -5.05 15.36
N LEU A 280 -17.43 -4.79 14.41
CA LEU A 280 -17.51 -3.53 13.66
C LEU A 280 -18.95 -3.00 13.70
N LEU A 281 -19.17 -1.97 14.51
CA LEU A 281 -20.48 -1.35 14.68
C LEU A 281 -20.64 -0.16 13.74
N THR A 282 -21.80 -0.02 13.12
CA THR A 282 -22.16 1.04 12.15
C THR A 282 -23.40 1.78 12.66
N PRO A 283 -23.70 2.99 12.17
CA PRO A 283 -24.81 3.77 12.71
C PRO A 283 -26.15 3.14 12.36
N TYR A 284 -27.17 3.36 13.19
CA TYR A 284 -28.55 3.01 12.83
C TYR A 284 -28.98 3.82 11.61
N SER A 285 -29.72 3.19 10.71
CA SER A 285 -30.29 3.88 9.56
C SER A 285 -31.32 4.92 10.03
N GLU A 286 -31.59 5.94 9.22
CA GLU A 286 -32.62 6.95 9.51
C GLU A 286 -34.02 6.34 9.69
N GLN A 287 -34.25 5.12 9.19
CA GLN A 287 -35.51 4.39 9.33
C GLN A 287 -35.56 3.55 10.61
N ASP A 288 -34.41 3.30 11.24
CA ASP A 288 -34.30 2.51 12.47
C ASP A 288 -34.00 3.40 13.70
N SER A 289 -33.71 4.68 13.50
CA SER A 289 -33.29 5.65 14.52
C SER A 289 -34.44 6.33 15.28
N PHE A 290 -35.65 5.76 15.23
CA PHE A 290 -36.85 6.39 15.81
C PHE A 290 -36.85 6.42 17.35
N GLY A 291 -36.06 5.58 18.02
CA GLY A 291 -35.92 5.58 19.47
C GLY A 291 -34.87 6.57 19.98
N SER A 292 -35.00 6.98 21.25
CA SER A 292 -34.04 7.91 21.87
C SER A 292 -32.64 7.31 22.00
N ALA A 293 -32.54 6.00 22.25
CA ALA A 293 -31.27 5.31 22.44
C ALA A 293 -30.48 5.18 21.13
N GLU A 294 -31.15 4.82 20.03
CA GLU A 294 -30.55 4.72 18.69
C GLU A 294 -30.04 6.08 18.21
N ARG A 295 -30.80 7.14 18.51
CA ARG A 295 -30.40 8.51 18.23
C ARG A 295 -29.19 8.94 19.04
N GLU A 296 -29.15 8.64 20.35
CA GLU A 296 -28.01 8.90 21.21
C GLU A 296 -26.76 8.14 20.75
N PHE A 297 -26.92 6.89 20.34
CA PHE A 297 -25.84 6.10 19.74
C PHE A 297 -25.33 6.76 18.45
N ASN A 298 -26.22 7.17 17.54
CA ASN A 298 -25.82 7.85 16.30
C ASN A 298 -25.10 9.19 16.56
N VAL A 299 -25.43 9.89 17.66
CA VAL A 299 -24.69 11.09 18.10
C VAL A 299 -23.27 10.72 18.55
N ALA A 300 -23.10 9.66 19.34
CA ALA A 300 -21.78 9.18 19.76
C ALA A 300 -20.96 8.68 18.55
N HIS A 301 -21.57 7.91 17.66
CA HIS A 301 -20.99 7.46 16.39
C HIS A 301 -20.48 8.63 15.54
N SER A 302 -21.30 9.66 15.37
CA SER A 302 -20.93 10.86 14.60
C SER A 302 -19.71 11.57 15.17
N ARG A 303 -19.54 11.58 16.51
CA ARG A 303 -18.33 12.13 17.17
C ARG A 303 -17.10 11.30 16.82
N ALA A 304 -17.20 9.96 16.82
CA ALA A 304 -16.11 9.09 16.41
C ALA A 304 -15.73 9.29 14.94
N MET A 305 -16.70 9.40 14.02
CA MET A 305 -16.42 9.66 12.61
C MET A 305 -15.78 11.03 12.35
N LYS A 306 -16.07 12.02 13.21
CA LYS A 306 -15.41 13.32 13.18
C LYS A 306 -13.91 13.21 13.49
N LEU A 307 -13.47 12.26 14.30
CA LEU A 307 -12.05 12.00 14.55
C LEU A 307 -11.34 11.59 13.27
N VAL A 308 -11.90 10.63 12.51
CA VAL A 308 -11.38 10.19 11.20
C VAL A 308 -11.27 11.37 10.24
N SER A 309 -12.36 12.14 10.12
CA SER A 309 -12.41 13.31 9.24
C SER A 309 -11.38 14.37 9.62
N THR A 310 -11.18 14.59 10.93
CA THR A 310 -10.22 15.57 11.46
C THR A 310 -8.78 15.12 11.22
N ALA A 311 -8.47 13.84 11.47
CA ALA A 311 -7.15 13.26 11.23
C ALA A 311 -6.75 13.40 9.75
N PHE A 312 -7.60 12.98 8.82
CA PHE A 312 -7.36 13.19 7.38
C PHE A 312 -7.30 14.68 7.01
N GLY A 313 -8.09 15.53 7.67
CA GLY A 313 -8.02 16.98 7.49
C GLY A 313 -6.65 17.56 7.85
N ARG A 314 -6.03 17.08 8.93
CA ARG A 314 -4.67 17.49 9.33
C ARG A 314 -3.61 17.03 8.34
N VAL A 315 -3.68 15.79 7.87
CA VAL A 315 -2.78 15.24 6.83
C VAL A 315 -2.84 16.06 5.54
N ARG A 316 -4.04 16.52 5.13
CA ARG A 316 -4.21 17.39 3.95
C ARG A 316 -3.62 18.79 4.16
N ARG A 317 -3.67 19.34 5.36
CA ARG A 317 -3.14 20.69 5.67
C ARG A 317 -1.62 20.70 5.88
N GLY A 318 -1.07 19.66 6.50
CA GLY A 318 0.37 19.55 6.77
C GLY A 318 1.23 19.36 5.53
N GLY A 319 0.64 18.93 4.41
CA GLY A 319 1.31 18.85 3.13
C GLY A 319 1.12 20.11 2.27
N ASN A 320 2.13 20.95 2.14
CA ASN A 320 2.24 21.99 1.08
C ASN A 320 2.15 21.42 -0.36
N PHE A 321 2.07 20.09 -0.47
CA PHE A 321 1.96 19.30 -1.69
C PHE A 321 0.54 19.27 -2.27
N TRP A 322 -0.49 19.37 -1.42
CA TRP A 322 -1.90 19.23 -1.82
C TRP A 322 -2.50 20.52 -2.39
N GLN A 323 -1.89 21.69 -2.11
CA GLN A 323 -2.38 23.01 -2.53
C GLN A 323 -1.63 23.59 -3.76
N GLY A 324 -0.56 22.94 -4.22
CA GLY A 324 0.27 23.45 -5.31
C GLY A 324 -0.22 22.98 -6.69
N GLY A 325 -1.10 23.76 -7.32
CA GLY A 325 -1.45 23.58 -8.73
C GLY A 325 -0.18 23.59 -9.61
N GLY A 326 0.20 22.44 -10.16
CA GLY A 326 1.24 22.35 -11.20
C GLY A 326 2.32 21.29 -11.03
N LYS A 327 2.43 20.57 -9.91
CA LYS A 327 3.37 19.44 -9.82
C LYS A 327 2.61 18.14 -10.06
N ARG A 328 2.81 17.54 -11.26
CA ARG A 328 2.33 16.19 -11.62
C ARG A 328 2.91 15.16 -10.65
N ILE A 329 2.20 14.91 -9.56
CA ILE A 329 2.46 13.77 -8.70
C ILE A 329 2.06 12.56 -9.50
N VAL A 330 3.03 11.69 -9.81
CA VAL A 330 2.70 10.42 -10.45
C VAL A 330 1.81 9.66 -9.46
N TRP A 331 0.61 9.28 -9.90
CA TRP A 331 -0.43 8.60 -9.11
C TRP A 331 0.11 7.41 -8.33
N SER A 332 1.12 6.73 -8.88
CA SER A 332 1.85 5.64 -8.25
C SER A 332 2.46 5.98 -6.88
N PHE A 333 2.70 7.26 -6.57
CA PHE A 333 3.35 7.69 -5.32
C PHE A 333 2.38 8.26 -4.29
N LEU A 334 1.16 8.60 -4.69
CA LEU A 334 0.21 9.28 -3.81
C LEU A 334 -0.18 8.44 -2.58
N PRO A 335 -0.47 7.13 -2.68
CA PRO A 335 -0.82 6.30 -1.53
C PRO A 335 0.25 6.32 -0.44
N PHE A 336 1.52 6.33 -0.85
CA PHE A 336 2.67 6.38 0.03
C PHE A 336 2.79 7.74 0.72
N VAL A 337 2.66 8.85 0.00
CA VAL A 337 2.69 10.20 0.59
C VAL A 337 1.60 10.34 1.65
N ILE A 338 0.42 9.77 1.40
CA ILE A 338 -0.67 9.78 2.37
C ILE A 338 -0.29 8.97 3.62
N VAL A 339 0.17 7.72 3.45
CA VAL A 339 0.59 6.88 4.59
C VAL A 339 1.66 7.57 5.43
N MET A 340 2.68 8.19 4.80
CA MET A 340 3.70 8.94 5.53
C MET A 340 3.16 10.18 6.21
N GLY A 341 2.26 10.91 5.57
CA GLY A 341 1.60 12.04 6.20
C GLY A 341 0.86 11.62 7.47
N CYS A 342 0.22 10.45 7.45
CA CYS A 342 -0.43 9.87 8.61
C CYS A 342 0.55 9.39 9.69
N VAL A 343 1.66 8.74 9.31
CA VAL A 343 2.71 8.36 10.29
C VAL A 343 3.30 9.59 10.95
N LEU A 344 3.67 10.61 10.17
CA LEU A 344 4.23 11.86 10.69
C LEU A 344 3.23 12.61 11.60
N HIS A 345 1.96 12.61 11.24
CA HIS A 345 0.88 13.16 12.06
C HIS A 345 0.87 12.55 13.47
N ASN A 346 1.14 11.25 13.62
CA ASN A 346 1.19 10.60 14.93
C ASN A 346 2.40 11.00 15.81
N PHE A 347 3.45 11.61 15.24
CA PHE A 347 4.67 11.99 15.96
C PHE A 347 4.82 13.50 16.17
N LEU A 348 4.12 14.31 15.37
CA LEU A 348 4.28 15.76 15.34
C LEU A 348 3.18 16.53 16.09
N ASP A 349 2.03 15.87 16.32
CA ASP A 349 0.99 16.30 17.26
C ASP A 349 1.19 15.57 18.60
#